data_AF-A0A3C2APD6-F1
#
_entry.id   AF-A0A3C2APD6-F1
#
_cell.length_a   1.000
_cell.length_b   1.000
_cell.length_c   1.000
_cell.angle_alpha   90.00
_cell.angle_beta   90.00
_cell.angle_gamma   90.00
#
_symmetry.space_group_name_H-M   'P 1'
#
loop_
_entity.id
_entity.type
_entity.pdbx_description
1 polymer ?
#
loop_
_entity_poly.entity_id
_entity_poly.type
_entity_poly.pdbx_seq_one_letter_code
_entity_poly.pdbx_strand_id
1 'polypeptide(L)'
;MQFCNLEAMALTDVYSARYNTDVKRVSDRNRNSKNAASEKELAVLDDFRRTLESGEPLSPKVVIDTEGKKNYYAPIFTGGVCLTCHGNPKNMQPELVSAIDSLYPNDKAKGYAVDELRGVWSVKFKNS
;
A
#
# COMPACT_ATOMS: atom_id res chain seq x y z
N MET A 1 -15.62 -13.74 -0.37
CA MET A 1 -15.01 -12.40 -0.22
C MET A 1 -14.28 -12.16 1.11
N GLN A 2 -14.28 -13.12 2.06
CA GLN A 2 -13.47 -13.04 3.28
C GLN A 2 -11.95 -13.02 3.05
N PHE A 3 -11.48 -13.61 1.95
CA PHE A 3 -10.05 -13.81 1.67
C PHE A 3 -9.24 -12.51 1.59
N CYS A 4 -9.72 -11.48 0.88
CA CYS A 4 -8.96 -10.23 0.75
C CYS A 4 -8.93 -9.38 2.03
N ASN A 5 -9.92 -9.52 2.92
CA ASN A 5 -9.99 -8.79 4.18
C ASN A 5 -9.13 -9.45 5.26
N LEU A 6 -9.27 -10.77 5.44
CA LEU A 6 -8.65 -11.50 6.55
C LEU A 6 -7.19 -11.87 6.29
N GLU A 7 -6.86 -12.29 5.07
CA GLU A 7 -5.53 -12.91 4.81
C GLU A 7 -4.46 -11.89 4.39
N ALA A 8 -4.85 -10.70 3.94
CA ALA A 8 -3.89 -9.71 3.42
C ALA A 8 -2.93 -9.19 4.49
N MET A 9 -3.39 -9.04 5.74
CA MET A 9 -2.55 -8.64 6.87
C MET A 9 -1.77 -9.82 7.45
N ALA A 10 -2.38 -11.01 7.52
CA ALA A 10 -1.71 -12.20 8.05
C ALA A 10 -0.42 -12.52 7.27
N LEU A 11 -0.43 -12.32 5.94
CA LEU A 11 0.76 -12.50 5.12
C LEU A 11 1.91 -11.57 5.51
N THR A 12 1.64 -10.28 5.77
CA THR A 12 2.69 -9.35 6.19
C THR A 12 3.23 -9.67 7.57
N ASP A 13 2.38 -10.17 8.48
CA ASP A 13 2.79 -10.58 9.82
C ASP A 13 3.72 -11.82 9.77
N VAL A 14 3.40 -12.80 8.90
CA VAL A 14 4.23 -13.99 8.68
C VAL A 14 5.64 -13.61 8.21
N TYR A 15 5.74 -12.73 7.20
CA TYR A 15 7.05 -12.31 6.68
C TYR A 15 7.81 -11.40 7.65
N SER A 16 7.09 -10.52 8.36
CA SER A 16 7.67 -9.69 9.42
C SER A 16 8.34 -10.55 10.50
N ALA A 17 7.65 -11.61 10.96
CA ALA A 17 8.17 -12.54 11.94
C ALA A 17 9.36 -13.34 11.39
N ARG A 18 9.24 -13.89 10.17
CA ARG A 18 10.29 -14.73 9.55
C ARG A 18 11.60 -13.98 9.34
N TYR A 19 11.53 -12.72 8.93
CA TYR A 19 12.71 -11.94 8.55
C TYR A 19 13.13 -10.90 9.59
N ASN A 20 12.55 -10.94 10.80
CA ASN A 20 12.78 -9.95 11.85
C ASN A 20 12.64 -8.49 11.34
N THR A 21 11.56 -8.25 10.59
CA THR A 21 11.23 -6.94 10.00
C THR A 21 9.85 -6.47 10.49
N ASP A 22 9.52 -5.21 10.25
CA ASP A 22 8.13 -4.72 10.24
C ASP A 22 7.76 -4.42 8.78
N VAL A 23 6.92 -5.28 8.20
CA VAL A 23 6.48 -5.19 6.80
C VAL A 23 5.05 -4.68 6.75
N LYS A 24 4.81 -3.59 6.03
CA LYS A 24 3.49 -3.00 5.85
C LYS A 24 3.24 -2.61 4.40
N ARG A 25 1.96 -2.64 4.00
CA ARG A 25 1.48 -1.99 2.78
C ARG A 25 0.90 -0.65 3.16
N VAL A 26 1.54 0.42 2.75
CA VAL A 26 1.24 1.77 3.19
C VAL A 26 0.66 2.59 2.03
N SER A 27 -0.34 3.42 2.33
CA SER A 27 -0.97 4.31 1.35
C SER A 27 -1.61 5.50 2.03
N ASP A 28 -1.68 6.61 1.31
CA ASP A 28 -2.46 7.80 1.65
C ASP A 28 -3.96 7.68 1.27
N ARG A 29 -4.27 6.73 0.38
CA ARG A 29 -5.63 6.28 0.01
C ARG A 29 -5.83 4.83 0.49
N ASN A 30 -5.73 4.64 1.81
CA ASN A 30 -5.80 3.34 2.47
C ASN A 30 -7.24 2.81 2.60
N ARG A 31 -7.38 1.48 2.54
CA ARG A 31 -8.65 0.79 2.85
C ARG A 31 -8.77 0.45 4.32
N ASN A 32 -7.70 -0.10 4.87
CA ASN A 32 -7.54 -0.38 6.29
C ASN A 32 -6.79 0.77 6.95
N SER A 33 -7.29 1.30 8.07
CA SER A 33 -6.65 2.39 8.84
C SER A 33 -5.24 2.05 9.29
N LYS A 34 -4.93 0.77 9.55
CA LYS A 34 -3.59 0.30 9.92
C LYS A 34 -2.54 0.47 8.81
N ASN A 35 -2.98 0.69 7.58
CA ASN A 35 -2.16 0.90 6.40
C ASN A 35 -2.04 2.38 6.01
N ALA A 36 -2.51 3.30 6.86
CA ALA A 36 -2.33 4.73 6.64
C ALA A 36 -0.84 5.10 6.68
N ALA A 37 -0.41 5.94 5.75
CA ALA A 37 0.94 6.45 5.71
C ALA A 37 1.25 7.39 6.87
N SER A 38 2.40 7.18 7.51
CA SER A 38 3.02 8.17 8.38
C SER A 38 3.57 9.35 7.57
N GLU A 39 3.94 10.45 8.23
CA GLU A 39 4.53 11.62 7.56
C GLU A 39 5.78 11.28 6.73
N LYS A 40 6.64 10.39 7.24
CA LYS A 40 7.82 9.91 6.49
C LYS A 40 7.43 9.10 5.25
N GLU A 41 6.40 8.28 5.35
CA GLU A 41 5.91 7.47 4.22
C GLU A 41 5.14 8.31 3.20
N LEU A 42 4.46 9.38 3.63
CA LEU A 42 3.86 10.37 2.74
C LEU A 42 4.94 11.07 1.90
N ALA A 43 6.04 11.50 2.54
CA ALA A 43 7.16 12.11 1.81
C ALA A 43 7.75 11.15 0.77
N VAL A 44 7.84 9.85 1.08
CA VAL A 44 8.29 8.82 0.12
C VAL A 44 7.29 8.64 -1.02
N LEU A 45 5.99 8.61 -0.75
CA LEU A 45 4.94 8.53 -1.77
C LEU A 45 4.98 9.73 -2.71
N ASP A 46 5.11 10.93 -2.17
CA ASP A 46 5.19 12.16 -2.97
C ASP A 46 6.47 12.20 -3.80
N ASP A 47 7.57 11.68 -3.27
CA ASP A 47 8.81 11.56 -4.03
C ASP A 47 8.66 10.59 -5.21
N PHE A 48 7.98 9.46 -5.02
CA PHE A 48 7.64 8.56 -6.11
C PHE A 48 6.70 9.19 -7.15
N ARG A 49 5.73 10.01 -6.72
CA ARG A 49 4.87 10.76 -7.66
C ARG A 49 5.67 11.73 -8.51
N ARG A 50 6.55 12.52 -7.90
CA ARG A 50 7.42 13.47 -8.62
C ARG A 50 8.33 12.76 -9.63
N THR A 51 8.94 11.63 -9.24
CA THR A 51 9.75 10.82 -10.18
C THR A 51 8.91 10.31 -11.35
N LEU A 52 7.66 9.88 -11.11
CA LEU A 52 6.75 9.46 -12.18
C LEU A 52 6.39 10.62 -13.11
N GLU A 53 6.07 11.79 -12.56
CA GLU A 53 5.72 13.00 -13.30
C GLU A 53 6.88 13.54 -14.14
N SER A 54 8.13 13.37 -13.68
CA SER A 54 9.33 13.74 -14.45
C SER A 54 9.67 12.75 -15.56
N GLY A 55 8.98 11.61 -15.64
CA GLY A 55 9.26 10.54 -16.61
C GLY A 55 10.50 9.71 -16.28
N GLU A 56 11.03 9.85 -15.07
CA GLU A 56 12.19 9.08 -14.61
C GLU A 56 11.77 7.65 -14.19
N PRO A 57 12.66 6.66 -14.34
CA PRO A 57 12.38 5.30 -13.91
C PRO A 57 12.26 5.22 -12.39
N LEU A 58 11.12 4.71 -11.93
CA LEU A 58 10.88 4.41 -10.53
C LEU A 58 11.68 3.19 -10.07
N SER A 59 12.43 3.35 -8.99
CA SER A 59 13.15 2.26 -8.33
C SER A 59 12.88 2.28 -6.82
N PRO A 60 12.93 1.11 -6.14
CA PRO A 60 12.83 1.07 -4.69
C PRO A 60 13.90 1.91 -3.99
N LYS A 61 13.57 2.45 -2.82
CA LYS A 61 14.43 3.36 -2.05
C LYS A 61 14.82 2.74 -0.71
N VAL A 62 16.04 3.01 -0.27
CA VAL A 62 16.50 2.72 1.10
C VAL A 62 16.74 4.05 1.80
N VAL A 63 16.07 4.26 2.93
CA VAL A 63 16.20 5.45 3.77
C VAL A 63 16.76 5.03 5.12
N ILE A 64 17.79 5.71 5.59
CA ILE A 64 18.32 5.53 6.94
C ILE A 64 17.60 6.52 7.85
N ASP A 65 16.98 6.03 8.93
CA ASP A 65 16.35 6.92 9.90
C ASP A 65 17.35 7.54 10.89
N THR A 66 16.84 8.40 11.77
CA THR A 66 17.62 9.12 12.78
C THR A 66 18.29 8.19 13.79
N GLU A 67 17.85 6.93 13.92
CA GLU A 67 18.43 5.91 14.79
C GLU A 67 19.42 5.00 14.03
N GLY A 68 19.72 5.32 12.76
CA GLY A 68 20.62 4.53 11.92
C GLY A 68 19.99 3.27 11.34
N LYS A 69 18.67 3.05 11.51
CA LYS A 69 18.00 1.86 10.98
C LYS A 69 17.65 2.06 9.51
N LYS A 70 17.81 0.99 8.73
CA LYS A 70 17.43 0.98 7.32
C LYS A 70 15.94 0.74 7.17
N ASN A 71 15.30 1.53 6.32
CA ASN A 71 13.91 1.39 5.91
C ASN A 71 13.89 1.26 4.39
N TYR A 72 13.29 0.19 3.89
CA TYR A 72 13.16 -0.05 2.45
C TYR A 72 11.73 0.23 2.00
N TYR A 73 11.61 0.95 0.89
CA TYR A 73 10.35 1.35 0.28
C TYR A 73 10.28 0.92 -1.18
N ALA A 74 9.24 0.17 -1.55
CA ALA A 74 9.00 -0.22 -2.94
C ALA A 74 7.58 0.22 -3.38
N PRO A 75 7.43 0.92 -4.52
CA PRO A 75 6.13 1.37 -4.97
C PRO A 75 5.23 0.20 -5.37
N ILE A 76 3.92 0.37 -5.18
CA ILE A 76 2.87 -0.58 -5.56
C ILE A 76 2.02 0.11 -6.62
N PHE A 77 1.95 -0.48 -7.81
CA PHE A 77 1.11 0.01 -8.91
C PHE A 77 -0.13 -0.85 -9.08
N THR A 78 -1.21 -0.24 -9.53
CA THR A 78 -2.44 -0.93 -9.87
C THR A 78 -2.33 -1.62 -11.24
N GLY A 79 -2.55 -2.93 -11.26
CA GLY A 79 -2.79 -3.70 -12.49
C GLY A 79 -4.25 -4.12 -12.63
N GLY A 80 -4.58 -4.88 -13.68
CA GLY A 80 -5.95 -5.30 -13.99
C GLY A 80 -6.69 -5.95 -12.80
N VAL A 81 -6.04 -6.90 -12.13
CA VAL A 81 -6.62 -7.59 -10.95
C VAL A 81 -6.86 -6.64 -9.76
N CYS A 82 -6.07 -5.58 -9.62
CA CYS A 82 -6.23 -4.60 -8.56
C CYS A 82 -7.54 -3.83 -8.73
N LEU A 83 -7.93 -3.56 -9.98
CA LEU A 83 -9.08 -2.73 -10.31
C LEU A 83 -10.42 -3.40 -10.01
N THR A 84 -10.44 -4.73 -9.86
CA THR A 84 -11.63 -5.45 -9.40
C THR A 84 -12.17 -4.89 -8.07
N CYS A 85 -11.27 -4.45 -7.17
CA CYS A 85 -11.62 -3.97 -5.84
C CYS A 85 -11.23 -2.50 -5.58
N HIS A 86 -10.30 -1.96 -6.38
CA HIS A 86 -9.77 -0.60 -6.22
C HIS A 86 -10.12 0.32 -7.40
N GLY A 87 -10.78 -0.18 -8.44
CA GLY A 87 -11.16 0.60 -9.61
C GLY A 87 -12.34 1.53 -9.36
N ASN A 88 -12.92 2.07 -10.44
CA ASN A 88 -14.13 2.88 -10.37
C ASN A 88 -15.31 2.02 -9.86
N PRO A 89 -16.00 2.42 -8.76
CA PRO A 89 -17.14 1.67 -8.21
C PRO A 89 -18.27 1.38 -9.19
N LYS A 90 -18.46 2.24 -10.20
CA LYS A 90 -19.45 2.02 -11.26
C LYS A 90 -19.16 0.81 -12.13
N ASN A 91 -17.89 0.36 -12.16
CA ASN A 91 -17.42 -0.76 -12.97
C ASN A 91 -17.16 -2.02 -12.10
N MET A 92 -17.37 -1.94 -10.79
CA MET A 92 -17.21 -3.05 -9.85
C MET A 92 -18.55 -3.77 -9.64
N GLN A 93 -18.51 -5.04 -9.24
CA GLN A 93 -19.73 -5.80 -8.90
C GLN A 93 -20.44 -5.13 -7.71
N PRO A 94 -21.76 -4.85 -7.77
CA PRO A 94 -22.47 -4.16 -6.69
C PRO A 94 -22.34 -4.84 -5.33
N GLU A 95 -22.35 -6.18 -5.28
CA GLU A 95 -22.21 -6.96 -4.06
C GLU A 95 -20.81 -6.77 -3.44
N LEU A 96 -19.78 -6.63 -4.28
CA LEU A 96 -18.41 -6.34 -3.83
C LEU A 96 -18.31 -4.92 -3.28
N VAL A 97 -18.93 -3.93 -3.92
CA VAL A 97 -18.96 -2.56 -3.43
C VAL A 97 -19.63 -2.52 -2.05
N SER A 98 -20.81 -3.12 -1.92
CA SER A 98 -21.55 -3.20 -0.65
C SER A 98 -20.76 -3.91 0.44
N ALA A 99 -20.07 -5.02 0.11
CA ALA A 99 -19.24 -5.73 1.07
C ALA A 99 -18.04 -4.89 1.53
N ILE A 100 -17.37 -4.18 0.61
CA ILE A 100 -16.27 -3.27 0.95
C ILE A 100 -16.76 -2.16 1.87
N ASP A 101 -17.88 -1.50 1.54
CA ASP A 101 -18.41 -0.38 2.31
C ASP A 101 -18.87 -0.80 3.71
N SER A 102 -19.44 -2.00 3.84
CA SER A 102 -19.82 -2.55 5.15
C SER A 102 -18.61 -2.91 6.01
N LEU A 103 -17.55 -3.46 5.42
CA LEU A 103 -16.34 -3.89 6.15
C LEU A 103 -15.39 -2.73 6.44
N TYR A 104 -15.40 -1.69 5.59
CA TYR A 104 -14.47 -0.58 5.60
C TYR A 104 -15.22 0.76 5.38
N PRO A 105 -15.95 1.26 6.40
CA PRO A 105 -16.75 2.48 6.26
C PRO A 105 -15.94 3.75 5.96
N ASN A 106 -14.62 3.72 6.24
CA ASN A 106 -13.69 4.81 5.97
C ASN A 106 -12.75 4.50 4.79
N ASP A 107 -13.14 3.60 3.87
CA ASP A 107 -12.33 3.21 2.73
C ASP A 107 -12.04 4.38 1.78
N LYS A 108 -10.75 4.61 1.49
CA LYS A 108 -10.29 5.61 0.52
C LYS A 108 -9.75 4.97 -0.77
N ALA A 109 -9.69 3.64 -0.82
CA ALA A 109 -8.95 2.90 -1.83
C ALA A 109 -9.79 2.55 -3.07
N LYS A 110 -10.59 3.48 -3.60
CA LYS A 110 -11.44 3.28 -4.78
C LYS A 110 -11.14 4.33 -5.84
N GLY A 111 -11.50 4.04 -7.09
CA GLY A 111 -11.37 4.97 -8.21
C GLY A 111 -9.97 5.01 -8.81
N TYR A 112 -9.20 3.94 -8.68
CA TYR A 112 -7.91 3.83 -9.37
C TYR A 112 -8.08 3.45 -10.85
N ALA A 113 -7.12 3.86 -11.67
CA ALA A 113 -6.89 3.41 -13.04
C ALA A 113 -5.71 2.43 -13.10
N VAL A 114 -5.41 1.91 -14.29
CA VAL A 114 -4.21 1.08 -14.53
C VAL A 114 -2.95 1.95 -14.36
N ASP A 115 -1.89 1.35 -13.83
CA ASP A 115 -0.56 1.96 -13.65
C ASP A 115 -0.52 3.19 -12.74
N GLU A 116 -1.49 3.31 -11.83
CA GLU A 116 -1.48 4.35 -10.80
C GLU A 116 -0.73 3.89 -9.55
N LEU A 117 -0.02 4.83 -8.90
CA LEU A 117 0.65 4.58 -7.63
C LEU A 117 -0.38 4.36 -6.53
N ARG A 118 -0.56 3.08 -6.15
CA ARG A 118 -1.50 2.65 -5.11
C ARG A 118 -0.96 2.89 -3.71
N GLY A 119 0.35 2.81 -3.53
CA GLY A 119 0.98 2.83 -2.22
C GLY A 119 2.44 2.37 -2.29
N VAL A 120 3.00 2.02 -1.14
CA VAL A 120 4.35 1.48 -1.00
C VAL A 120 4.37 0.29 -0.06
N TRP A 121 5.23 -0.68 -0.35
CA TRP A 121 5.74 -1.58 0.67
C TRP A 121 6.69 -0.79 1.57
N SER A 122 6.47 -0.84 2.88
CA SER A 122 7.32 -0.26 3.92
C SER A 122 7.92 -1.41 4.70
N VAL A 123 9.24 -1.58 4.62
CA VAL A 123 9.98 -2.64 5.32
C VAL A 123 10.98 -1.99 6.25
N LYS A 124 10.71 -2.06 7.55
CA LYS A 124 11.63 -1.57 8.58
C LYS A 124 12.44 -2.74 9.11
N PHE A 125 13.77 -2.63 8.99
CA PHE A 125 14.66 -3.65 9.53
C PHE A 125 14.82 -3.41 11.03
N LYS A 126 14.52 -4.42 11.84
CA LYS A 126 14.89 -4.39 13.26
C LYS A 126 16.38 -4.70 13.28
N ASN A 127 17.20 -3.75 13.73
CA ASN A 127 18.64 -3.96 13.84
C ASN A 127 18.92 -5.30 14.54
N SER A 128 19.85 -6.07 13.96
CA SER A 128 20.42 -7.28 14.57
C SER A 128 21.42 -6.91 15.65
#